data_AF-E1ZV92-F1
#
_entry.id   AF-E1ZV92-F1
#
_cell.length_a   1.000
_cell.length_b   1.000
_cell.length_c   1.000
_cell.angle_alpha   90.00
_cell.angle_beta   90.00
_cell.angle_gamma   90.00
#
_symmetry.space_group_name_H-M   'P 1'
#
loop_
_entity.id
_entity.type
_entity.pdbx_description
1 polymer ?
#
loop_
_entity_poly.entity_id
_entity_poly.type
_entity_poly.pdbx_seq_one_letter_code
_entity_poly.pdbx_strand_id
1 'polypeptide(L)'
;DSMWKKILQNRHNNLAKYPNLTNIISTIRSLPNSNADSERMFSLLNNLKTKKRNSFSSATVNAICVFKSALKTRGETAIKMKIDEKHLSLTSA
;
A
#
# COMPACT_ATOMS: atom_id res chain seq x y z
N ASP A 1 3.86 17.74 13.67
CA ASP A 1 4.05 17.38 12.23
C ASP A 1 4.82 18.46 11.45
N SER A 2 4.47 19.74 11.59
CA SER A 2 5.15 20.88 10.95
C SER A 2 6.66 20.95 11.21
N MET A 3 7.10 20.71 12.46
CA MET A 3 8.53 20.70 12.82
C MET A 3 9.31 19.57 12.13
N TRP A 4 8.78 18.34 12.14
CA TRP A 4 9.43 17.19 11.49
C TRP A 4 9.54 17.36 9.97
N LYS A 5 8.52 17.96 9.34
CA LYS A 5 8.57 18.32 7.92
C LYS A 5 9.69 19.32 7.62
N LYS A 6 9.87 20.35 8.47
CA LYS A 6 10.98 21.31 8.34
C LYS A 6 12.35 20.63 8.46
N ILE A 7 12.50 19.69 9.39
CA ILE A 7 13.76 18.94 9.56
C ILE A 7 14.05 18.06 8.33
N LEU A 8 13.04 17.35 7.81
CA LEU A 8 13.16 16.51 6.62
C LEU A 8 13.46 17.30 5.33
N GLN A 9 12.97 18.54 5.23
CA GLN A 9 13.17 19.41 4.07
C GLN A 9 14.47 20.23 4.16
N ASN A 10 15.15 20.22 5.30
CA ASN A 10 16.35 21.02 5.51
C ASN A 10 17.54 20.44 4.72
N ARG A 11 18.06 21.23 3.77
CA ARG A 11 19.18 20.84 2.90
C ARG A 11 20.34 21.81 3.07
N HIS A 12 21.56 21.27 2.95
CA HIS A 12 22.80 22.04 2.89
C HIS A 12 23.61 21.52 1.69
N ASN A 13 24.02 22.41 0.78
CA ASN A 13 24.71 22.04 -0.47
C ASN A 13 24.01 20.92 -1.26
N ASN A 14 22.67 21.01 -1.40
CA ASN A 14 21.80 19.99 -2.01
C ASN A 14 21.75 18.62 -1.32
N LEU A 15 22.47 18.42 -0.22
CA LEU A 15 22.41 17.22 0.59
C LEU A 15 21.46 17.39 1.77
N ALA A 16 20.86 16.29 2.24
CA ALA A 16 20.09 16.29 3.48
C ALA A 16 21.00 16.74 4.63
N LYS A 17 20.59 17.76 5.39
CA LYS A 17 21.41 18.32 6.47
C LYS A 17 21.65 17.29 7.59
N TYR A 18 20.70 16.38 7.79
CA TYR A 18 20.75 15.34 8.83
C TYR A 18 20.34 13.97 8.25
N PRO A 19 21.17 13.30 7.45
CA PRO A 19 20.77 12.11 6.68
C PRO A 19 20.32 10.95 7.58
N ASN A 20 21.04 10.69 8.68
CA ASN A 20 20.68 9.64 9.63
C ASN A 20 19.35 9.93 10.34
N LEU A 21 19.14 11.19 10.76
CA LEU A 21 17.91 11.61 11.41
C LEU A 21 16.72 11.54 10.43
N THR A 22 16.91 11.96 9.18
CA THR A 22 15.93 11.81 8.10
C THR A 22 15.53 10.34 7.94
N ASN A 23 16.48 9.41 7.88
CA ASN A 23 16.21 7.97 7.78
C ASN A 23 15.42 7.41 8.97
N ILE A 24 15.79 7.80 10.20
CA ILE A 24 15.08 7.35 11.40
C ILE A 24 13.64 7.85 11.39
N ILE A 25 13.44 9.16 11.13
CA ILE A 25 12.10 9.76 11.09
C ILE A 25 11.26 9.15 9.97
N SER A 26 11.81 8.93 8.77
CA SER A 26 11.08 8.28 7.68
C SER A 26 10.67 6.87 8.04
N THR A 27 11.54 6.12 8.72
CA THR A 27 11.25 4.76 9.17
C THR A 27 10.13 4.75 10.20
N ILE A 28 10.23 5.57 11.25
CA ILE A 28 9.19 5.66 12.28
C ILE A 28 7.85 6.06 11.66
N ARG A 29 7.84 6.98 10.69
CA ARG A 29 6.62 7.41 10.00
C ARG A 29 6.05 6.40 9.01
N SER A 30 6.85 5.44 8.58
CA SER A 30 6.37 4.33 7.74
C SER A 30 5.63 3.28 8.56
N LEU A 31 5.79 3.29 9.90
CA LEU A 31 5.05 2.42 10.78
C LEU A 31 3.60 2.90 10.89
N PRO A 32 2.62 1.98 10.79
CA PRO A 32 1.23 2.33 10.97
C PRO A 32 1.00 2.83 12.41
N ASN A 33 0.35 3.98 12.55
CA ASN A 33 0.09 4.60 13.85
C ASN A 33 -0.95 3.83 14.70
N SER A 34 -1.67 2.88 14.09
CA SER A 34 -2.63 2.02 14.77
C SER A 34 -2.86 0.74 13.97
N ASN A 35 -3.59 -0.19 14.58
CA ASN A 35 -3.99 -1.44 13.93
C ASN A 35 -5.15 -1.27 12.95
N ALA A 36 -5.71 -0.06 12.77
CA ALA A 36 -6.92 0.15 11.97
C ALA A 36 -6.76 -0.30 10.50
N ASP A 37 -5.57 -0.10 9.91
CA ASP A 37 -5.31 -0.57 8.54
C ASP A 37 -5.23 -2.11 8.47
N SER A 38 -4.63 -2.75 9.48
CA SER A 38 -4.62 -4.21 9.62
C SER A 38 -6.02 -4.77 9.81
N GLU A 39 -6.83 -4.19 10.70
CA GLU A 39 -8.23 -4.59 10.94
C GLU A 39 -9.10 -4.44 9.69
N ARG A 40 -8.87 -3.39 8.90
CA ARG A 40 -9.53 -3.21 7.60
C ARG A 40 -9.16 -4.31 6.61
N MET A 41 -7.89 -4.74 6.60
CA MET A 41 -7.44 -5.89 5.79
C MET A 41 -8.04 -7.21 6.28
N PHE A 42 -8.12 -7.43 7.60
CA PHE A 42 -8.80 -8.60 8.17
C PHE A 42 -10.30 -8.64 7.84
N SER A 43 -10.98 -7.49 7.86
CA SER A 43 -12.38 -7.39 7.46
C SER A 43 -12.56 -7.77 5.98
N LEU A 44 -11.65 -7.35 5.10
CA LEU A 44 -11.63 -7.77 3.71
C LEU A 44 -11.40 -9.29 3.57
N LEU A 45 -10.40 -9.83 4.25
CA LEU A 45 -10.09 -11.25 4.26
C LEU A 45 -11.27 -12.08 4.72
N ASN A 46 -11.96 -11.66 5.79
CA ASN A 46 -13.11 -12.37 6.31
C ASN A 46 -14.25 -12.37 5.29
N ASN A 47 -14.52 -11.24 4.62
CA ASN A 47 -15.52 -11.19 3.56
C ASN A 47 -15.19 -12.12 2.36
N LEU A 48 -13.91 -12.26 2.01
CA LEU A 48 -13.47 -13.15 0.93
C LEU A 48 -13.52 -14.62 1.34
N LYS A 49 -13.26 -14.93 2.61
CA LYS A 49 -13.16 -16.31 3.11
C LYS A 49 -14.51 -16.91 3.52
N THR A 50 -15.41 -16.13 4.12
CA THR A 50 -16.57 -16.69 4.84
C THR A 50 -17.95 -16.23 4.39
N LYS A 51 -18.11 -15.03 3.78
CA LYS A 51 -19.45 -14.41 3.70
C LYS A 51 -20.08 -14.23 2.32
N LYS A 52 -19.36 -14.32 1.19
CA LYS A 52 -20.00 -13.92 -0.10
C LYS A 52 -19.65 -14.71 -1.37
N ARG A 53 -18.57 -15.49 -1.44
CA ARG A 53 -18.23 -16.35 -2.61
C ARG A 53 -17.39 -17.54 -2.16
N ASN A 54 -17.53 -18.66 -2.86
CA ASN A 54 -16.79 -19.93 -2.71
C ASN A 54 -15.41 -19.76 -2.08
N SER A 55 -15.10 -20.61 -1.09
CA SER A 55 -13.79 -20.75 -0.45
C SER A 55 -12.65 -20.67 -1.46
N PHE A 56 -12.07 -19.48 -1.64
CA PHE A 56 -10.91 -19.28 -2.51
C PHE A 56 -9.67 -19.90 -1.87
N SER A 57 -8.76 -20.40 -2.69
CA SER A 57 -7.44 -20.83 -2.20
C SER A 57 -6.69 -19.66 -1.57
N SER A 58 -5.79 -19.95 -0.64
CA SER A 58 -4.98 -18.91 0.02
C SER A 58 -4.19 -18.06 -0.98
N ALA A 59 -3.74 -18.66 -2.08
CA ALA A 59 -3.05 -17.96 -3.17
C ALA A 59 -3.96 -16.91 -3.84
N THR A 60 -5.20 -17.29 -4.17
CA THR A 60 -6.18 -16.39 -4.77
C THR A 60 -6.58 -15.27 -3.80
N VAL A 61 -6.78 -15.59 -2.52
CA VAL A 61 -7.08 -14.59 -1.49
C VAL A 61 -5.94 -13.57 -1.37
N ASN A 62 -4.69 -14.04 -1.33
CA ASN A 62 -3.52 -13.17 -1.28
C ASN A 62 -3.42 -12.27 -2.52
N ALA A 63 -3.60 -12.84 -3.73
CA ALA A 63 -3.59 -12.08 -4.97
C ALA A 63 -4.66 -10.97 -4.99
N ILE A 64 -5.88 -11.27 -4.54
CA ILE A 64 -6.96 -10.27 -4.42
C ILE A 64 -6.59 -9.16 -3.44
N CYS A 65 -6.02 -9.50 -2.28
CA CYS A 65 -5.59 -8.51 -1.29
C CYS A 65 -4.50 -7.59 -1.84
N VAL A 66 -3.45 -8.15 -2.45
CA VAL A 66 -2.37 -7.37 -3.06
C VAL A 66 -2.90 -6.45 -4.17
N PHE A 67 -3.72 -7.00 -5.07
CA PHE A 67 -4.28 -6.24 -6.19
C PHE A 67 -5.18 -5.09 -5.71
N LYS A 68 -6.06 -5.35 -4.76
CA LYS A 68 -6.96 -4.33 -4.20
C LYS A 68 -6.19 -3.24 -3.44
N SER A 69 -5.14 -3.61 -2.71
CA SER A 69 -4.26 -2.65 -2.03
C SER A 69 -3.50 -1.78 -3.03
N ALA A 70 -2.95 -2.36 -4.11
CA ALA A 70 -2.25 -1.62 -5.15
C ALA A 70 -3.17 -0.60 -5.85
N LEU A 71 -4.41 -0.98 -6.16
CA LEU A 71 -5.41 -0.07 -6.71
C LEU A 71 -5.75 1.08 -5.75
N LYS A 72 -5.95 0.77 -4.46
CA LYS A 72 -6.22 1.78 -3.42
C LYS A 72 -5.08 2.79 -3.33
N THR A 73 -3.82 2.36 -3.38
CA THR A 73 -2.64 3.25 -3.38
C THR A 73 -2.61 4.17 -4.60
N ARG A 74 -3.09 3.70 -5.76
CA ARG A 74 -3.25 4.51 -6.98
C ARG A 74 -4.49 5.41 -6.97
N GLY A 75 -5.38 5.29 -5.98
CA GLY A 75 -6.67 5.98 -5.97
C GLY A 75 -7.69 5.42 -6.97
N GLU A 76 -7.46 4.21 -7.46
CA GLU A 76 -8.27 3.56 -8.49
C GLU A 76 -9.18 2.45 -7.91
N THR A 77 -10.13 2.01 -8.71
CA THR A 77 -10.92 0.79 -8.44
C THR A 77 -10.76 -0.19 -9.58
N ALA A 78 -11.10 -1.47 -9.37
CA ALA A 78 -11.01 -2.48 -10.42
C ALA A 78 -11.87 -2.14 -11.67
N ILE A 79 -12.85 -1.25 -11.53
CA ILE A 79 -13.72 -0.78 -12.61
C ILE A 79 -13.09 0.40 -13.36
N LYS A 80 -12.29 1.23 -12.66
CA LYS A 80 -11.71 2.47 -13.19
C LYS A 80 -10.24 2.32 -13.60
N MET A 81 -9.61 1.20 -13.27
CA MET A 81 -8.22 0.94 -13.61
C MET A 81 -8.04 0.97 -15.13
N LYS A 82 -7.06 1.74 -15.59
CA LYS A 82 -6.67 1.72 -17.01
C LYS A 82 -5.90 0.43 -17.29
N ILE A 83 -6.40 -0.37 -18.22
CA ILE A 83 -5.72 -1.57 -18.68
C ILE A 83 -4.73 -1.16 -19.78
N ASP A 84 -3.49 -1.62 -19.64
CA ASP A 84 -2.39 -1.39 -20.58
C ASP A 84 -2.00 -2.71 -21.22
N GLU A 85 -1.28 -2.68 -22.33
CA GLU A 85 -0.91 -3.85 -23.14
C GLU A 85 -0.15 -4.90 -22.31
N LYS A 86 0.69 -4.43 -21.37
CA LYS A 86 1.41 -5.27 -20.39
C LYS A 86 0.51 -6.08 -19.48
N HIS A 87 -0.70 -5.59 -19.20
CA HIS A 87 -1.67 -6.32 -18.38
C HIS A 87 -2.35 -7.43 -19.18
N LEU A 88 -2.58 -7.20 -20.48
CA LEU A 88 -3.18 -8.17 -21.38
C LEU A 88 -2.21 -9.30 -21.72
N SER A 89 -0.92 -8.98 -21.94
CA SER A 89 0.11 -9.99 -22.23
C SER A 89 0.28 -11.03 -21.09
N LEU A 90 -0.09 -10.67 -19.86
CA LEU A 90 -0.06 -11.58 -18.70
C LEU A 90 -1.29 -12.49 -18.61
N THR A 91 -2.35 -12.23 -19.38
CA THR A 91 -3.59 -13.02 -19.41
C THR A 91 -3.69 -13.95 -20.61
N SER A 92 -2.83 -13.78 -21.62
CA SER A 92 -2.83 -14.56 -22.86
C SER A 92 -2.04 -15.87 -22.80
N ALA A 93 -1.90 -16.46 -21.60
CA ALA A 93 -1.21 -17.75 -21.38
C ALA A 93 -2.21 -18.89 -21.16
#